data_AF-A0A177ADS2-F1
#
_entry.id   AF-A0A177ADS2-F1
#
_cell.length_a   1.000
_cell.length_b   1.000
_cell.length_c   1.000
_cell.angle_alpha   90.00
_cell.angle_beta   90.00
_cell.angle_gamma   90.00
#
_symmetry.space_group_name_H-M   'P 1'
#
loop_
_entity.id
_entity.type
_entity.pdbx_description
1 polymer ?
#
loop_
_entity_poly.entity_id
_entity_poly.type
_entity_poly.pdbx_seq_one_letter_code
_entity_poly.pdbx_strand_id
1 'polypeptide(L)'
;MDTSVTETPGELMRQVATHLSSQFKDVTITIPRKTTWRHIMHETEAALADKTEDDSIVLRQSRTEAQRKHFREIALQGAASWTDAKPTTTSGVFAPGKFISTRYNTDSIALPKPSTSRTRKEYIFPAEEYTSPYPVILTASANERTLPMVKASLVLRGVGHDDSIMAQEMPNIGMLWDTGAQSTIISEDLLSDDFTKYLAQPAHDPYRNKDATRVQIDVRIALSNTEIEIDAIGYVVPKEQIPYQTSFVIFGQRQCINSIHYSSVPRAILMAKGRDISEEVWGEFVVYKYVNDLGDLISVGDVEETGDSGDEGRAM
;
A
#
# COMPACT_ATOMS: atom_id res chain seq x y z
N MET A 1 -18.01 -5.89 -12.57
CA MET A 1 -17.98 -4.80 -11.56
C MET A 1 -17.88 -3.49 -12.33
N ASP A 2 -18.32 -2.37 -11.76
CA ASP A 2 -18.29 -1.07 -12.47
C ASP A 2 -16.83 -0.67 -12.74
N THR A 3 -16.39 -0.78 -13.99
CA THR A 3 -15.01 -0.46 -14.45
C THR A 3 -14.83 1.02 -14.78
N SER A 4 -15.79 1.86 -14.42
CA SER A 4 -15.81 3.27 -14.77
C SER A 4 -15.47 4.16 -13.57
N VAL A 5 -14.55 5.11 -13.79
CA VAL A 5 -14.19 6.14 -12.82
C VAL A 5 -14.92 7.43 -13.19
N THR A 6 -15.66 8.00 -12.25
CA THR A 6 -16.36 9.29 -12.43
C THR A 6 -15.66 10.37 -11.62
N GLU A 7 -14.94 11.24 -12.32
CA GLU A 7 -14.16 12.34 -11.71
C GLU A 7 -14.35 13.65 -12.45
N THR A 8 -13.94 14.75 -11.82
CA THR A 8 -13.91 16.05 -12.51
C THR A 8 -12.84 16.06 -13.61
N PRO A 9 -13.03 16.80 -14.71
CA PRO A 9 -12.02 16.89 -15.77
C PRO A 9 -10.65 17.36 -15.27
N GLY A 10 -10.61 18.27 -14.28
CA GLY A 10 -9.35 18.74 -13.68
C GLY A 10 -8.61 17.65 -12.93
N GLU A 11 -9.33 16.76 -12.24
CA GLU A 11 -8.75 15.65 -11.51
C GLU A 11 -8.22 14.55 -12.45
N LEU A 12 -8.99 14.22 -13.50
CA LEU A 12 -8.51 13.32 -14.56
C LEU A 12 -7.23 13.85 -15.20
N MET A 13 -7.21 15.14 -15.54
CA MET A 13 -6.03 15.80 -16.11
C MET A 13 -4.83 15.81 -15.15
N ARG A 14 -5.06 15.97 -13.85
CA ARG A 14 -4.02 15.92 -12.83
C ARG A 14 -3.40 14.52 -12.75
N GLN A 15 -4.22 13.48 -12.74
CA GLN A 15 -3.73 12.09 -12.68
C GLN A 15 -2.95 11.71 -13.94
N VAL A 16 -3.44 12.10 -15.12
CA VAL A 16 -2.71 11.94 -16.39
C VAL A 16 -1.38 12.70 -16.32
N ALA A 17 -1.37 13.97 -15.89
CA ALA A 17 -0.15 14.75 -15.78
C ALA A 17 0.88 14.12 -14.82
N THR A 18 0.45 13.60 -13.67
CA THR A 18 1.32 12.88 -12.73
C THR A 18 1.92 11.63 -13.39
N HIS A 19 1.10 10.82 -14.08
CA HIS A 19 1.57 9.63 -14.78
C HIS A 19 2.57 9.97 -15.89
N LEU A 20 2.28 10.99 -16.70
CA LEU A 20 3.18 11.45 -17.76
C LEU A 20 4.52 11.95 -17.19
N SER A 21 4.48 12.68 -16.07
CA SER A 21 5.70 13.20 -15.44
C SER A 21 6.60 12.12 -14.83
N SER A 22 6.02 10.99 -14.43
CA SER A 22 6.77 9.88 -13.84
C SER A 22 7.39 8.97 -14.90
N GLN A 23 6.63 8.66 -15.95
CA GLN A 23 7.01 7.79 -17.07
C GLN A 23 7.91 8.50 -18.08
N PHE A 24 7.57 9.73 -18.47
CA PHE A 24 8.14 10.41 -19.62
C PHE A 24 8.91 11.68 -19.25
N LYS A 25 9.86 11.56 -18.32
CA LYS A 25 10.67 12.68 -17.81
C LYS A 25 11.43 13.46 -18.89
N ASP A 26 11.74 12.80 -20.01
CA ASP A 26 12.54 13.36 -21.10
C ASP A 26 11.69 13.97 -22.22
N VAL A 27 10.34 13.91 -22.13
CA VAL A 27 9.46 14.49 -23.14
C VAL A 27 9.20 15.95 -22.81
N THR A 28 9.64 16.84 -23.69
CA THR A 28 9.39 18.28 -23.60
C THR A 28 8.62 18.77 -24.81
N ILE A 29 7.59 19.58 -24.58
CA ILE A 29 6.73 20.12 -25.64
C ILE A 29 6.83 21.64 -25.60
N THR A 30 7.08 22.26 -26.75
CA THR A 30 7.14 23.72 -26.87
C THR A 30 5.84 24.24 -27.45
N ILE A 31 5.09 25.02 -26.66
CA ILE A 31 3.78 25.54 -27.03
C ILE A 31 3.79 27.08 -26.92
N PRO A 32 3.09 27.82 -27.81
CA PRO A 32 2.98 29.27 -27.71
C PRO A 32 2.40 29.72 -26.35
N ARG A 33 2.96 30.81 -25.78
CA ARG A 33 2.55 31.35 -24.47
C ARG A 33 1.06 31.68 -24.35
N LYS A 34 0.39 32.02 -25.45
CA LYS A 34 -1.06 32.25 -25.51
C LYS A 34 -1.65 31.23 -26.47
N THR A 35 -2.37 30.26 -25.92
CA THR A 35 -2.96 29.16 -26.70
C THR A 35 -4.28 28.69 -26.09
N THR A 36 -4.89 27.67 -26.69
CA THR A 36 -6.12 27.05 -26.21
C THR A 36 -5.82 25.70 -25.54
N TRP A 37 -6.65 25.29 -24.58
CA TRP A 37 -6.52 23.98 -23.92
C TRP A 37 -6.52 22.82 -24.93
N ARG A 38 -7.38 22.90 -25.96
CA ARG A 38 -7.50 21.88 -27.00
C ARG A 38 -6.19 21.71 -27.77
N HIS A 39 -5.52 22.81 -28.09
CA HIS A 39 -4.23 22.75 -28.77
C HIS A 39 -3.17 22.11 -27.86
N ILE A 40 -3.15 22.45 -26.57
CA ILE A 40 -2.22 21.81 -25.61
C ILE A 40 -2.43 20.30 -25.56
N MET A 41 -3.69 19.85 -25.45
CA MET A 41 -4.01 18.41 -25.41
C MET A 41 -3.54 17.69 -26.68
N HIS A 42 -3.83 18.26 -27.85
CA HIS A 42 -3.47 17.66 -29.13
C HIS A 42 -1.95 17.57 -29.31
N GLU A 43 -1.19 18.62 -28.97
CA GLU A 43 0.28 18.58 -29.04
C GLU A 43 0.86 17.60 -28.02
N THR A 44 0.22 17.46 -26.85
CA THR A 44 0.62 16.50 -25.82
C THR A 44 0.41 15.06 -26.28
N GLU A 45 -0.76 14.76 -26.84
CA GLU A 45 -1.08 13.46 -27.41
C GLU A 45 -0.13 13.11 -28.57
N ALA A 46 0.09 14.06 -29.51
CA ALA A 46 0.98 13.84 -30.64
C ALA A 46 2.44 13.57 -30.22
N ALA A 47 2.92 14.20 -29.15
CA ALA A 47 4.26 13.96 -28.61
C ALA A 47 4.41 12.59 -27.92
N LEU A 48 3.30 11.94 -27.57
CA LEU A 48 3.25 10.68 -26.82
C LEU A 48 2.81 9.49 -27.68
N ALA A 49 2.28 9.72 -28.88
CA ALA A 49 1.68 8.70 -29.75
C ALA A 49 2.57 7.45 -29.94
N ASP A 50 3.87 7.63 -30.15
CA ASP A 50 4.82 6.51 -30.37
C ASP A 50 5.24 5.78 -29.07
N LYS A 51 4.85 6.29 -27.90
CA LYS A 51 5.32 5.83 -26.58
C LYS A 51 4.24 5.19 -25.72
N THR A 52 2.97 5.40 -26.04
CA THR A 52 1.84 4.99 -25.18
C THR A 52 0.93 3.96 -25.83
N GLU A 53 1.31 3.35 -26.95
CA GLU A 53 0.44 2.48 -27.76
C GLU A 53 -0.03 1.22 -27.00
N ASP A 54 0.75 0.74 -26.03
CA ASP A 54 0.42 -0.39 -25.14
C ASP A 54 0.32 -0.01 -23.64
N ASP A 55 0.52 1.26 -23.30
CA ASP A 55 0.58 1.70 -21.89
C ASP A 55 -0.82 2.08 -21.39
N SER A 56 -1.36 1.26 -20.49
CA SER A 56 -2.62 1.56 -19.81
C SER A 56 -2.38 2.41 -18.56
N ILE A 57 -3.15 3.48 -18.42
CA ILE A 57 -3.23 4.25 -17.17
C ILE A 57 -4.43 3.79 -16.36
N VAL A 58 -4.20 3.38 -15.12
CA VAL A 58 -5.28 3.14 -14.16
C VAL A 58 -5.66 4.47 -13.53
N LEU A 59 -6.85 4.96 -13.88
CA LEU A 59 -7.43 6.15 -13.26
C LEU A 59 -7.94 5.81 -11.87
N ARG A 60 -7.71 6.72 -10.93
CA ARG A 60 -8.05 6.57 -9.52
C ARG A 60 -9.35 7.31 -9.23
N GLN A 61 -10.22 6.65 -8.47
CA GLN A 61 -11.40 7.27 -7.91
C GLN A 61 -11.01 8.08 -6.66
N SER A 62 -11.52 9.30 -6.57
CA SER A 62 -11.45 10.15 -5.39
C SER A 62 -12.32 9.56 -4.30
N ARG A 63 -11.84 9.61 -3.05
CA ARG A 63 -12.63 9.13 -1.92
C ARG A 63 -13.89 9.97 -1.75
N THR A 64 -15.02 9.30 -1.54
CA THR A 64 -16.28 9.95 -1.15
C THR A 64 -16.14 10.64 0.21
N GLU A 65 -16.99 11.62 0.48
CA GLU A 65 -16.99 12.31 1.79
C GLU A 65 -17.25 11.34 2.96
N ALA A 66 -18.03 10.28 2.73
CA ALA A 66 -18.26 9.22 3.70
C ALA A 66 -16.97 8.46 4.05
N GLN A 67 -16.17 8.11 3.04
CA GLN A 67 -14.87 7.46 3.24
C GLN A 67 -13.87 8.40 3.92
N ARG A 68 -13.81 9.67 3.50
CA ARG A 68 -12.98 10.69 4.16
C ARG A 68 -13.37 10.85 5.63
N LYS A 69 -14.68 10.83 5.93
CA LYS A 69 -15.19 10.83 7.31
C LYS A 69 -14.75 9.58 8.09
N HIS A 70 -14.84 8.40 7.49
CA HIS A 70 -14.40 7.16 8.12
C HIS A 70 -12.91 7.18 8.49
N PHE A 71 -12.04 7.60 7.58
CA PHE A 71 -10.61 7.74 7.85
C PHE A 71 -10.31 8.78 8.93
N ARG A 72 -11.04 9.90 8.95
CA ARG A 72 -10.97 10.88 10.05
C ARG A 72 -11.33 10.25 11.40
N GLU A 73 -12.39 9.46 11.46
CA GLU A 73 -12.81 8.77 12.70
C GLU A 73 -11.76 7.77 13.18
N ILE A 74 -11.15 6.99 12.28
CA ILE A 74 -10.04 6.09 12.61
C ILE A 74 -8.88 6.86 13.23
N ALA A 75 -8.47 7.97 12.61
CA ALA A 75 -7.35 8.77 13.08
C ALA A 75 -7.66 9.44 14.44
N LEU A 76 -8.87 9.96 14.63
CA LEU A 76 -9.30 10.54 15.90
C LEU A 76 -9.34 9.49 17.03
N GLN A 77 -9.80 8.27 16.74
CA GLN A 77 -9.73 7.15 17.68
C GLN A 77 -8.27 6.79 18.02
N GLY A 78 -7.39 6.79 17.02
CA GLY A 78 -5.95 6.61 17.20
C GLY A 78 -5.36 7.65 18.14
N ALA A 79 -5.70 8.93 17.94
CA ALA A 79 -5.24 10.04 18.75
C ALA A 79 -5.79 9.98 20.19
N ALA A 80 -7.07 9.65 20.37
CA ALA A 80 -7.66 9.45 21.68
C ALA A 80 -7.06 8.25 22.44
N SER A 81 -6.64 7.20 21.74
CA SER A 81 -5.95 6.06 22.38
C SER A 81 -4.59 6.46 22.99
N TRP A 82 -4.01 7.59 22.55
CA TRP A 82 -2.81 8.18 23.16
C TRP A 82 -3.10 8.88 24.48
N THR A 83 -4.32 9.40 24.64
CA THR A 83 -4.66 10.18 25.83
C THR A 83 -5.00 9.31 27.03
N ASP A 84 -5.51 8.09 26.80
CA ASP A 84 -6.05 7.23 27.85
C ASP A 84 -5.10 6.11 28.32
N ALA A 85 -3.87 6.08 27.81
CA ALA A 85 -2.84 5.14 28.24
C ALA A 85 -2.36 5.46 29.67
N LYS A 86 -3.18 5.16 30.69
CA LYS A 86 -2.69 4.90 32.04
C LYS A 86 -1.72 3.72 31.98
N PRO A 87 -0.65 3.69 32.79
CA PRO A 87 0.17 2.50 32.95
C PRO A 87 -0.61 1.48 33.79
N THR A 88 -1.65 0.88 33.23
CA THR A 88 -2.38 -0.22 33.85
C THR A 88 -1.63 -1.51 33.58
N THR A 89 -1.23 -2.18 34.66
CA THR A 89 -0.67 -3.54 34.73
C THR A 89 -1.66 -4.64 34.32
N THR A 90 -2.71 -4.29 33.57
CA THR A 90 -3.76 -5.21 33.15
C THR A 90 -3.78 -5.23 31.63
N SER A 91 -3.50 -6.42 31.10
CA SER A 91 -3.66 -6.81 29.70
C SER A 91 -4.92 -6.22 29.08
N GLY A 92 -4.76 -5.32 28.09
CA GLY A 92 -5.86 -4.90 27.22
C GLY A 92 -5.96 -3.43 26.82
N VAL A 93 -5.15 -2.51 27.38
CA VAL A 93 -5.25 -1.08 27.03
C VAL A 93 -4.11 -0.65 26.09
N PHE A 94 -4.53 -0.13 24.92
CA PHE A 94 -3.72 0.28 23.77
C PHE A 94 -2.75 1.43 24.11
N ALA A 95 -1.51 1.30 23.61
CA ALA A 95 -0.56 2.39 23.47
C ALA A 95 0.18 2.17 22.14
N PRO A 96 -0.09 2.96 21.09
CA PRO A 96 0.62 2.89 19.82
C PRO A 96 2.11 3.21 20.02
N GLY A 97 2.97 2.30 19.55
CA GLY A 97 4.40 2.29 19.84
C GLY A 97 4.83 1.29 20.92
N LYS A 98 3.89 0.54 21.54
CA LYS A 98 4.27 -0.75 22.14
C LYS A 98 4.42 -1.75 21.00
N PHE A 99 5.63 -2.28 20.83
CA PHE A 99 5.85 -3.54 20.12
C PHE A 99 4.78 -4.54 20.59
N ILE A 100 4.26 -5.37 19.68
CA ILE A 100 3.35 -6.43 20.04
C ILE A 100 3.96 -7.17 21.24
N SER A 101 3.30 -7.01 22.39
CA SER A 101 3.61 -7.80 23.56
C SER A 101 3.24 -9.23 23.17
N THR A 102 4.25 -10.06 22.94
CA THR A 102 4.14 -11.51 22.81
C THR A 102 3.54 -12.18 24.05
N ARG A 103 3.17 -11.41 25.08
CA ARG A 103 2.37 -11.86 26.23
C ARG A 103 0.90 -12.06 25.82
N TYR A 104 0.68 -12.89 24.82
CA TYR A 104 -0.50 -13.73 24.81
C TYR A 104 -0.32 -14.77 25.92
N ASN A 105 -1.37 -15.11 26.67
CA ASN A 105 -1.28 -16.21 27.61
C ASN A 105 -1.21 -17.51 26.80
N THR A 106 -0.01 -17.97 26.48
CA THR A 106 0.22 -19.22 25.74
C THR A 106 -0.34 -20.43 26.49
N ASP A 107 -0.59 -20.30 27.79
CA ASP A 107 -1.10 -21.40 28.63
C ASP A 107 -2.57 -21.75 28.30
N SER A 108 -3.31 -20.86 27.62
CA SER A 108 -4.66 -21.16 27.11
C SER A 108 -4.67 -21.76 25.71
N ILE A 109 -3.53 -21.77 25.01
CA ILE A 109 -3.41 -22.43 23.71
C ILE A 109 -3.12 -23.90 24.00
N ALA A 110 -4.03 -24.78 23.60
CA ALA A 110 -3.78 -26.21 23.70
C ALA A 110 -2.47 -26.54 22.97
N LEU A 111 -1.52 -27.18 23.67
CA LEU A 111 -0.27 -27.61 23.08
C LEU A 111 -0.58 -28.42 21.81
N PRO A 112 0.08 -28.13 20.66
CA PRO A 112 -0.12 -28.90 19.46
C PRO A 112 0.20 -30.36 19.79
N LYS A 113 -0.83 -31.21 19.74
CA LYS A 113 -0.65 -32.63 19.98
C LYS A 113 0.27 -33.17 18.89
N PRO A 114 1.30 -33.97 19.24
CA PRO A 114 2.10 -34.66 18.24
C PRO A 114 1.17 -35.35 17.24
N SER A 115 1.45 -35.20 15.95
CA SER A 115 0.64 -35.85 14.92
C SER A 115 0.79 -37.36 15.06
N THR A 116 -0.13 -38.02 15.76
CA THR A 116 -0.10 -39.47 16.00
C THR A 116 -0.78 -40.27 14.89
N SER A 117 -1.28 -39.63 13.83
CA SER A 117 -1.92 -40.34 12.73
C SER A 117 -1.01 -40.37 11.49
N ARG A 118 -0.63 -41.60 11.09
CA ARG A 118 -0.27 -41.95 9.70
C ARG A 118 -1.45 -41.70 8.73
N THR A 119 -2.60 -41.33 9.27
CA THR A 119 -3.91 -41.13 8.63
C THR A 119 -4.34 -39.66 8.78
N ARG A 120 -3.68 -38.76 8.05
CA ARG A 120 -4.15 -37.38 7.86
C ARG A 120 -3.76 -36.90 6.46
N LYS A 121 -4.26 -37.61 5.44
CA LYS A 121 -4.37 -37.08 4.08
C LYS A 121 -5.76 -36.54 3.76
N GLU A 122 -6.74 -36.71 4.65
CA GLU A 122 -8.16 -36.41 4.39
C GLU A 122 -8.68 -35.10 5.00
N TYR A 123 -7.83 -34.38 5.75
CA TYR A 123 -8.10 -32.99 6.18
C TYR A 123 -6.96 -32.07 5.77
N ILE A 124 -6.33 -32.36 4.63
CA ILE A 124 -5.80 -31.28 3.81
C ILE A 124 -7.07 -30.50 3.49
N PHE A 125 -7.17 -29.23 3.92
CA PHE A 125 -8.19 -28.32 3.38
C PHE A 125 -8.33 -28.68 1.91
N PRO A 126 -9.55 -28.90 1.35
CA PRO A 126 -9.65 -29.12 -0.09
C PRO A 126 -8.73 -28.06 -0.68
N ALA A 127 -7.70 -28.51 -1.42
CA ALA A 127 -6.92 -27.59 -2.20
C ALA A 127 -8.02 -26.86 -2.93
N GLU A 128 -8.33 -25.62 -2.53
CA GLU A 128 -9.25 -24.80 -3.29
C GLU A 128 -8.64 -24.95 -4.67
N GLU A 129 -9.38 -25.63 -5.54
CA GLU A 129 -8.99 -25.74 -6.92
C GLU A 129 -8.89 -24.26 -7.28
N TYR A 130 -7.65 -23.73 -7.30
CA TYR A 130 -7.33 -22.35 -7.60
C TYR A 130 -7.61 -22.20 -9.09
N THR A 131 -8.87 -22.36 -9.46
CA THR A 131 -9.45 -21.93 -10.71
C THR A 131 -9.74 -20.46 -10.47
N SER A 132 -8.83 -19.61 -10.97
CA SER A 132 -8.78 -18.12 -10.90
C SER A 132 -7.73 -17.57 -9.91
N PRO A 133 -7.13 -16.39 -10.15
CA PRO A 133 -6.34 -15.89 -11.28
C PRO A 133 -4.82 -16.06 -11.00
N TYR A 134 -3.92 -15.54 -11.86
CA TYR A 134 -2.47 -15.56 -11.59
C TYR A 134 -2.13 -14.67 -10.38
N PRO A 135 -1.61 -15.22 -9.26
CA PRO A 135 -1.30 -14.40 -8.09
C PRO A 135 -0.17 -13.43 -8.37
N VAL A 136 -0.22 -12.29 -7.70
CA VAL A 136 0.87 -11.31 -7.78
C VAL A 136 2.02 -11.74 -6.90
N ILE A 137 3.23 -11.67 -7.45
CA ILE A 137 4.47 -12.00 -6.75
C ILE A 137 5.20 -10.70 -6.41
N LEU A 138 5.23 -10.37 -5.12
CA LEU A 138 6.06 -9.29 -4.60
C LEU A 138 7.42 -9.88 -4.20
N THR A 139 8.47 -9.55 -4.95
CA THR A 139 9.83 -9.95 -4.59
C THR A 139 10.34 -9.05 -3.48
N ALA A 140 10.69 -9.63 -2.32
CA ALA A 140 11.20 -8.89 -1.18
C ALA A 140 12.73 -8.98 -1.14
N SER A 141 13.37 -7.81 -1.01
CA SER A 141 14.80 -7.71 -0.72
C SER A 141 15.07 -7.98 0.77
N ALA A 142 16.28 -8.45 1.08
CA ALA A 142 16.73 -8.71 2.43
C ALA A 142 17.47 -7.50 3.01
N ASN A 143 16.76 -6.69 3.80
CA ASN A 143 17.41 -5.67 4.62
C ASN A 143 18.11 -6.35 5.82
N GLU A 144 19.33 -5.92 6.14
CA GLU A 144 20.16 -6.53 7.19
C GLU A 144 20.21 -8.08 7.11
N ARG A 145 20.14 -8.61 5.87
CA ARG A 145 20.13 -10.06 5.54
C ARG A 145 18.95 -10.87 6.10
N THR A 146 18.03 -10.28 6.84
CA THR A 146 17.01 -11.01 7.61
C THR A 146 15.61 -10.43 7.48
N LEU A 147 15.50 -9.14 7.20
CA LEU A 147 14.25 -8.41 7.22
C LEU A 147 13.69 -8.24 5.80
N PRO A 148 12.44 -8.65 5.54
CA PRO A 148 11.83 -8.48 4.22
C PRO A 148 11.51 -7.00 3.94
N MET A 149 12.01 -6.49 2.82
CA MET A 149 11.70 -5.15 2.34
C MET A 149 11.10 -5.20 0.94
N VAL A 150 9.89 -4.65 0.80
CA VAL A 150 9.15 -4.54 -0.47
C VAL A 150 9.29 -3.12 -1.01
N LYS A 151 9.28 -2.95 -2.34
CA LYS A 151 9.25 -1.62 -2.95
C LYS A 151 7.82 -1.11 -3.05
N ALA A 152 7.62 0.17 -2.85
CA ALA A 152 6.32 0.79 -3.02
C ALA A 152 6.45 2.23 -3.53
N SER A 153 5.33 2.77 -3.97
CA SER A 153 5.14 4.20 -4.17
C SER A 153 4.14 4.69 -3.13
N LEU A 154 4.53 5.71 -2.37
CA LEU A 154 3.67 6.30 -1.34
C LEU A 154 3.15 7.66 -1.77
N VAL A 155 1.94 7.98 -1.34
CA VAL A 155 1.42 9.34 -1.33
C VAL A 155 1.00 9.68 0.09
N LEU A 156 1.65 10.68 0.69
CA LEU A 156 1.43 11.14 2.05
C LEU A 156 0.55 12.39 2.04
N ARG A 157 -0.47 12.43 2.91
CA ARG A 157 -1.43 13.54 3.02
C ARG A 157 -1.85 13.80 4.47
N GLY A 158 -2.31 15.01 4.75
CA GLY A 158 -2.98 15.30 6.02
C GLY A 158 -4.30 14.54 6.14
N VAL A 159 -4.64 14.09 7.35
CA VAL A 159 -5.90 13.36 7.59
C VAL A 159 -7.11 14.21 7.23
N GLY A 160 -8.04 13.64 6.46
CA GLY A 160 -9.33 14.27 6.16
C GLY A 160 -9.26 15.40 5.15
N HIS A 161 -8.13 15.59 4.47
CA HIS A 161 -7.99 16.60 3.43
C HIS A 161 -8.43 16.10 2.06
N ASP A 162 -8.83 17.07 1.23
CA ASP A 162 -9.19 16.87 -0.17
C ASP A 162 -7.94 16.56 -1.01
N ASP A 163 -8.11 15.78 -2.09
CA ASP A 163 -7.05 15.34 -3.01
C ASP A 163 -6.28 16.52 -3.67
N SER A 164 -6.80 17.74 -3.54
CA SER A 164 -6.28 19.01 -4.08
C SER A 164 -5.25 19.71 -3.17
N ILE A 165 -5.03 19.22 -1.95
CA ILE A 165 -4.18 19.84 -0.93
C ILE A 165 -2.79 19.19 -0.93
N MET A 166 -1.80 19.92 -0.42
CA MET A 166 -0.39 19.52 -0.29
C MET A 166 -0.22 18.02 -0.01
N ALA A 167 0.42 17.33 -0.95
CA ALA A 167 0.75 15.91 -0.85
C ALA A 167 2.23 15.71 -1.12
N GLN A 168 2.83 14.72 -0.47
CA GLN A 168 4.19 14.29 -0.76
C GLN A 168 4.17 12.91 -1.41
N GLU A 169 4.72 12.82 -2.61
CA GLU A 169 4.91 11.54 -3.29
C GLU A 169 6.31 10.98 -2.99
N MET A 170 6.40 9.68 -2.74
CA MET A 170 7.65 8.97 -2.50
C MET A 170 7.70 7.73 -3.41
N PRO A 171 8.12 7.89 -4.67
CA PRO A 171 8.19 6.77 -5.60
C PRO A 171 9.35 5.83 -5.27
N ASN A 172 9.15 4.53 -5.50
CA ASN A 172 10.20 3.50 -5.38
C ASN A 172 10.92 3.50 -4.02
N ILE A 173 10.15 3.65 -2.93
CA ILE A 173 10.66 3.56 -1.57
C ILE A 173 10.67 2.11 -1.06
N GLY A 174 11.70 1.73 -0.31
CA GLY A 174 11.74 0.46 0.40
C GLY A 174 10.91 0.53 1.69
N MET A 175 9.98 -0.40 1.84
CA MET A 175 9.14 -0.56 3.00
C MET A 175 9.44 -1.87 3.71
N LEU A 176 9.76 -1.78 5.00
CA LEU A 176 9.96 -2.95 5.85
C LEU A 176 8.60 -3.64 6.06
N TRP A 177 8.49 -4.90 5.63
CA TRP A 177 7.29 -5.71 5.86
C TRP A 177 7.33 -6.28 7.28
N ASP A 178 6.64 -5.63 8.23
CA ASP A 178 6.75 -5.95 9.64
C ASP A 178 5.42 -6.40 10.23
N THR A 179 5.27 -7.72 10.36
CA THR A 179 4.13 -8.31 11.06
C THR A 179 4.20 -8.10 12.59
N GLY A 180 5.31 -7.60 13.14
CA GLY A 180 5.44 -7.17 14.52
C GLY A 180 4.95 -5.73 14.77
N ALA A 181 4.86 -4.92 13.73
CA ALA A 181 4.39 -3.54 13.82
C ALA A 181 2.86 -3.49 13.70
N GLN A 182 2.20 -2.92 14.71
CA GLN A 182 0.74 -2.79 14.69
C GLN A 182 0.25 -1.79 13.62
N SER A 183 1.03 -0.75 13.36
CA SER A 183 0.65 0.37 12.49
C SER A 183 1.78 0.71 11.53
N THR A 184 1.42 1.30 10.40
CA THR A 184 2.39 1.80 9.42
C THR A 184 3.06 3.05 9.97
N ILE A 185 4.40 3.06 9.96
CA ILE A 185 5.22 4.13 10.53
C ILE A 185 6.09 4.71 9.41
N ILE A 186 6.19 6.04 9.37
CA ILE A 186 7.03 6.80 8.46
C ILE A 186 8.00 7.59 9.33
N SER A 187 9.30 7.41 9.09
CA SER A 187 10.32 8.22 9.75
C SER A 187 10.21 9.68 9.29
N GLU A 188 10.22 10.61 10.24
CA GLU A 188 10.07 12.05 10.00
C GLU A 188 11.17 12.60 9.06
N ASP A 189 12.38 12.06 9.13
CA ASP A 189 13.51 12.48 8.28
C ASP A 189 13.36 12.07 6.80
N LEU A 190 12.31 11.32 6.46
CA LEU A 190 11.92 11.03 5.08
C LEU A 190 10.97 12.10 4.50
N LEU A 191 10.46 13.01 5.33
CA LEU A 191 9.57 14.06 4.90
C LEU A 191 10.36 15.23 4.29
N SER A 192 9.76 15.87 3.29
CA SER A 192 10.25 17.14 2.76
C SER A 192 10.03 18.27 3.76
N ASP A 193 10.85 19.32 3.68
CA ASP A 193 10.70 20.50 4.53
C ASP A 193 9.32 21.13 4.42
N ASP A 194 8.76 21.18 3.20
CA ASP A 194 7.46 21.80 2.96
C ASP A 194 6.32 20.94 3.52
N PHE A 195 6.39 19.62 3.38
CA PHE A 195 5.41 18.73 4.00
C PHE A 195 5.51 18.73 5.53
N THR A 196 6.72 18.84 6.08
CA THR A 196 6.95 18.99 7.52
C THR A 196 6.31 20.27 8.06
N LYS A 197 6.54 21.42 7.37
CA LYS A 197 5.89 22.70 7.72
C LYS A 197 4.38 22.63 7.58
N TYR A 198 3.88 21.94 6.56
CA TYR A 198 2.46 21.70 6.37
C TYR A 198 1.87 20.94 7.56
N LEU A 199 2.46 19.81 7.95
CA LEU A 199 2.00 19.03 9.10
C LEU A 199 2.06 19.83 10.40
N ALA A 200 3.00 20.77 10.56
CA ALA A 200 3.11 21.64 11.73
C ALA A 200 1.94 22.64 11.91
N GLN A 201 1.03 22.76 10.93
CA GLN A 201 -0.12 23.67 11.02
C GLN A 201 -1.16 23.19 12.06
N PRO A 202 -1.88 24.11 12.72
CA PRO A 202 -2.87 23.77 13.75
C PRO A 202 -4.02 22.87 13.28
N ALA A 203 -4.28 22.81 11.97
CA ALA A 203 -5.27 21.93 11.38
C ALA A 203 -5.00 20.45 11.67
N HIS A 204 -3.74 20.07 11.94
CA HIS A 204 -3.33 18.71 12.21
C HIS A 204 -3.23 18.37 13.70
N ASP A 205 -3.41 19.35 14.60
CA ASP A 205 -3.34 19.17 16.05
C ASP A 205 -4.27 18.05 16.58
N PRO A 206 -5.51 17.88 16.07
CA PRO A 206 -6.38 16.78 16.50
C PRO A 206 -5.81 15.37 16.24
N TYR A 207 -4.82 15.26 15.36
CA TYR A 207 -4.21 14.01 14.93
C TYR A 207 -2.81 13.78 15.53
N ARG A 208 -2.36 14.71 16.40
CA ARG A 208 -1.08 14.64 17.09
C ARG A 208 -1.19 13.89 18.42
N ASN A 209 -0.06 13.33 18.87
CA ASN A 209 0.05 12.80 20.23
C ASN A 209 0.16 13.93 21.25
N LYS A 210 -0.02 13.58 22.53
CA LYS A 210 0.06 14.53 23.66
C LYS A 210 1.35 15.35 23.68
N ASP A 211 2.46 14.74 23.29
CA ASP A 211 3.78 15.39 23.26
C ASP A 211 4.05 16.09 21.92
N ALA A 212 3.08 16.11 21.00
CA ALA A 212 3.14 16.64 19.64
C ALA A 212 4.26 16.08 18.74
N THR A 213 5.00 15.08 19.21
CA THR A 213 6.11 14.43 18.51
C THR A 213 5.67 13.48 17.40
N ARG A 214 4.42 13.02 17.40
CA ARG A 214 3.88 12.10 16.39
C ARG A 214 2.61 12.68 15.81
N VAL A 215 2.44 12.52 14.51
CA VAL A 215 1.23 12.96 13.80
C VAL A 215 0.72 11.82 12.94
N GLN A 216 -0.59 11.58 13.01
CA GLN A 216 -1.25 10.66 12.10
C GLN A 216 -1.49 11.35 10.76
N ILE A 217 -1.22 10.62 9.69
CA ILE A 217 -1.37 11.06 8.31
C ILE A 217 -2.14 10.01 7.52
N ASP A 218 -2.74 10.45 6.42
CA ASP A 218 -3.31 9.57 5.42
C ASP A 218 -2.19 9.11 4.47
N VAL A 219 -2.10 7.80 4.26
CA VAL A 219 -1.04 7.17 3.49
C VAL A 219 -1.66 6.25 2.46
N ARG A 220 -1.44 6.57 1.19
CA ARG A 220 -1.73 5.67 0.08
C ARG A 220 -0.46 4.92 -0.30
N ILE A 221 -0.59 3.61 -0.47
CA ILE A 221 0.50 2.67 -0.67
C ILE A 221 0.20 1.88 -1.94
N ALA A 222 1.00 2.07 -2.98
CA ALA A 222 0.98 1.24 -4.18
C ALA A 222 2.19 0.31 -4.18
N LEU A 223 1.99 -1.01 -4.12
CA LEU A 223 3.10 -1.98 -4.11
C LEU A 223 3.72 -2.12 -5.52
N SER A 224 4.93 -2.68 -5.59
CA SER A 224 5.87 -2.61 -6.74
C SER A 224 5.34 -3.07 -8.11
N ASN A 225 4.13 -3.60 -8.17
CA ASN A 225 3.46 -4.12 -9.36
C ASN A 225 2.13 -3.40 -9.69
N THR A 226 1.85 -2.25 -9.05
CA THR A 226 0.71 -1.34 -9.28
C THR A 226 -0.71 -1.88 -9.13
N GLU A 227 -0.93 -3.19 -9.08
CA GLU A 227 -2.26 -3.79 -8.93
C GLU A 227 -2.81 -3.73 -7.50
N ILE A 228 -1.94 -3.48 -6.51
CA ILE A 228 -2.31 -3.43 -5.09
C ILE A 228 -2.15 -2.00 -4.59
N GLU A 229 -3.28 -1.32 -4.42
CA GLU A 229 -3.36 -0.01 -3.77
C GLU A 229 -4.06 -0.13 -2.41
N ILE A 230 -3.40 0.36 -1.36
CA ILE A 230 -3.91 0.30 0.02
C ILE A 230 -3.88 1.70 0.60
N ASP A 231 -4.99 2.11 1.19
CA ASP A 231 -5.11 3.34 1.95
C ASP A 231 -5.13 3.04 3.45
N ALA A 232 -4.29 3.73 4.21
CA ALA A 232 -4.13 3.53 5.64
C ALA A 232 -3.86 4.83 6.40
N ILE A 233 -4.13 4.82 7.71
CA ILE A 233 -3.62 5.84 8.60
C ILE A 233 -2.21 5.44 9.05
N GLY A 234 -1.23 6.23 8.63
CA GLY A 234 0.17 6.08 9.02
C GLY A 234 0.56 7.06 10.12
N TYR A 235 1.70 6.78 10.76
CA TYR A 235 2.26 7.62 11.82
C TYR A 235 3.59 8.19 11.38
N VAL A 236 3.71 9.51 11.39
CA VAL A 236 5.02 10.17 11.29
C VAL A 236 5.66 10.15 12.68
N VAL A 237 6.87 9.61 12.77
CA VAL A 237 7.59 9.42 14.03
C VAL A 237 9.02 9.94 13.89
N PRO A 238 9.56 10.68 14.88
CA PRO A 238 10.95 11.12 14.87
C PRO A 238 11.87 9.92 14.81
N LYS A 239 12.92 10.02 14.00
CA LYS A 239 13.89 8.95 13.75
C LYS A 239 14.46 8.37 15.04
N GLU A 240 14.68 9.21 16.05
CA GLU A 240 15.25 8.83 17.35
C GLU A 240 14.36 7.86 18.13
N GLN A 241 13.06 7.82 17.81
CA GLN A 241 12.08 6.93 18.44
C GLN A 241 11.88 5.62 17.65
N ILE A 242 12.49 5.50 16.46
CA ILE A 242 12.45 4.28 15.65
C ILE A 242 13.57 3.34 16.11
N PRO A 243 13.33 2.02 16.21
CA PRO A 243 14.38 1.05 16.49
C PRO A 243 15.59 1.25 15.60
N TYR A 244 16.79 1.23 16.21
CA TYR A 244 18.07 1.44 15.53
C TYR A 244 18.23 2.81 14.87
N GLN A 245 17.30 3.75 15.10
CA GLN A 245 17.31 5.10 14.53
C GLN A 245 17.44 5.08 13.00
N THR A 246 16.82 4.11 12.35
CA THR A 246 16.94 3.95 10.90
C THR A 246 15.80 4.65 10.17
N SER A 247 16.13 5.27 9.03
CA SER A 247 15.17 5.96 8.17
C SER A 247 14.39 4.95 7.33
N PHE A 248 13.27 4.46 7.86
CA PHE A 248 12.41 3.51 7.15
C PHE A 248 10.96 3.96 7.09
N VAL A 249 10.26 3.39 6.12
CA VAL A 249 8.82 3.18 6.20
C VAL A 249 8.61 1.74 6.67
N ILE A 250 7.87 1.58 7.77
CA ILE A 250 7.46 0.28 8.29
C ILE A 250 6.03 0.02 7.84
N PHE A 251 5.81 -1.02 7.05
CA PHE A 251 4.50 -1.50 6.65
C PHE A 251 3.93 -2.39 7.75
N GLY A 252 2.94 -1.89 8.48
CA GLY A 252 2.40 -2.56 9.66
C GLY A 252 1.15 -3.41 9.38
N GLN A 253 0.55 -3.94 10.45
CA GLN A 253 -0.62 -4.81 10.36
C GLN A 253 -1.92 -4.08 10.05
N ARG A 254 -2.30 -3.09 10.86
CA ARG A 254 -3.62 -2.44 10.81
C ARG A 254 -3.80 -1.70 9.48
N GLN A 255 -4.92 -1.94 8.80
CA GLN A 255 -5.28 -1.40 7.47
C GLN A 255 -4.32 -1.78 6.33
N CYS A 256 -3.21 -2.46 6.63
CA CYS A 256 -2.15 -2.78 5.69
C CYS A 256 -2.00 -4.30 5.55
N ILE A 257 -1.05 -4.95 6.23
CA ILE A 257 -0.82 -6.41 6.08
C ILE A 257 -2.10 -7.22 6.35
N ASN A 258 -2.95 -6.80 7.30
CA ASN A 258 -4.20 -7.50 7.61
C ASN A 258 -5.27 -7.37 6.51
N SER A 259 -5.11 -6.42 5.59
CA SER A 259 -5.97 -6.24 4.42
C SER A 259 -5.55 -7.14 3.25
N ILE A 260 -4.46 -7.91 3.38
CA ILE A 260 -3.87 -8.70 2.30
C ILE A 260 -3.93 -10.19 2.65
N HIS A 261 -4.46 -11.00 1.75
CA HIS A 261 -4.31 -12.45 1.78
C HIS A 261 -3.08 -12.86 0.96
N TYR A 262 -2.04 -13.32 1.66
CA TYR A 262 -0.78 -13.68 1.03
C TYR A 262 -0.14 -14.93 1.66
N SER A 263 0.71 -15.58 0.88
CA SER A 263 1.67 -16.58 1.34
C SER A 263 3.08 -16.00 1.32
N SER A 264 3.86 -16.25 2.37
CA SER A 264 5.27 -15.87 2.41
C SER A 264 6.15 -17.07 2.07
N VAL A 265 7.03 -16.91 1.09
CA VAL A 265 7.93 -17.97 0.60
C VAL A 265 9.38 -17.49 0.76
N PRO A 266 10.05 -17.83 1.87
CA PRO A 266 11.43 -17.44 2.10
C PRO A 266 12.39 -18.02 1.06
N ARG A 267 13.52 -17.33 0.85
CA ARG A 267 14.60 -17.74 -0.06
C ARG A 267 15.01 -19.21 0.11
N ALA A 268 15.12 -19.70 1.34
CA ALA A 268 15.50 -21.09 1.62
C ALA A 268 14.55 -22.11 0.95
N ILE A 269 13.24 -21.81 0.91
CA ILE A 269 12.25 -22.66 0.24
C ILE A 269 12.37 -22.54 -1.29
N LEU A 270 12.60 -21.33 -1.81
CA LEU A 270 12.80 -21.10 -3.25
C LEU A 270 14.04 -21.86 -3.77
N MET A 271 15.15 -21.80 -3.03
CA MET A 271 16.37 -22.56 -3.34
C MET A 271 16.13 -24.08 -3.29
N ALA A 272 15.40 -24.57 -2.28
CA ALA A 272 15.07 -25.99 -2.18
C ALA A 272 14.18 -26.47 -3.35
N LYS A 273 13.43 -25.57 -3.99
CA LYS A 273 12.68 -25.82 -5.23
C LYS A 273 13.55 -25.74 -6.49
N GLY A 274 14.87 -25.56 -6.35
CA GLY A 274 15.81 -25.50 -7.46
C GLY A 274 15.90 -24.14 -8.15
N ARG A 275 15.33 -23.07 -7.57
CA ARG A 275 15.51 -21.71 -8.09
C ARG A 275 16.87 -21.15 -7.68
N ASP A 276 17.55 -20.51 -8.63
CA ASP A 276 18.76 -19.73 -8.35
C ASP A 276 18.36 -18.31 -7.91
N ILE A 277 18.55 -18.01 -6.63
CA ILE A 277 18.07 -16.77 -6.00
C ILE A 277 19.25 -16.08 -5.26
N SER A 278 19.49 -14.82 -5.62
CA SER A 278 20.50 -13.95 -4.99
C SER A 278 20.36 -13.91 -3.47
N GLU A 279 21.48 -13.76 -2.76
CA GLU A 279 21.48 -13.57 -1.29
C GLU A 279 20.82 -12.25 -0.85
N GLU A 280 20.69 -11.28 -1.76
CA GLU A 280 20.01 -10.01 -1.53
C GLU A 280 18.48 -10.15 -1.52
N VAL A 281 17.95 -11.30 -1.93
CA VAL A 281 16.51 -11.58 -1.94
C VAL A 281 16.15 -12.28 -0.64
N TRP A 282 15.20 -11.72 0.09
CA TRP A 282 14.63 -12.35 1.28
C TRP A 282 13.72 -13.52 0.90
N GLY A 283 12.91 -13.33 -0.15
CA GLY A 283 11.93 -14.28 -0.63
C GLY A 283 10.83 -13.60 -1.44
N GLU A 284 9.69 -14.28 -1.55
CA GLU A 284 8.52 -13.82 -2.29
C GLU A 284 7.31 -13.72 -1.36
N PHE A 285 6.52 -12.66 -1.49
CA PHE A 285 5.14 -12.63 -0.98
C PHE A 285 4.19 -12.85 -2.15
N VAL A 286 3.46 -13.95 -2.11
CA VAL A 286 2.48 -14.35 -3.13
C VAL A 286 1.12 -13.84 -2.67
N VAL A 287 0.61 -12.81 -3.31
CA VAL A 287 -0.65 -12.13 -2.96
C VAL A 287 -1.77 -12.66 -3.85
N TYR A 288 -2.87 -13.07 -3.22
CA TYR A 288 -4.04 -13.63 -3.91
C TYR A 288 -5.19 -12.63 -3.98
N LYS A 289 -5.46 -11.95 -2.87
CA LYS A 289 -6.55 -11.00 -2.73
C LYS A 289 -6.23 -9.95 -1.70
N TYR A 290 -6.82 -8.78 -1.82
CA TYR A 290 -6.71 -7.73 -0.81
C TYR A 290 -8.03 -6.97 -0.67
N VAL A 291 -8.20 -6.28 0.44
CA VAL A 291 -9.32 -5.35 0.65
C VAL A 291 -8.84 -3.96 0.28
N ASN A 292 -9.48 -3.32 -0.71
CA ASN A 292 -9.14 -1.97 -1.13
C ASN A 292 -9.66 -0.90 -0.15
N ASP A 293 -9.43 0.36 -0.47
CA ASP A 293 -9.86 1.53 0.30
C ASP A 293 -11.39 1.71 0.37
N LEU A 294 -12.12 1.15 -0.60
CA LEU A 294 -13.58 1.12 -0.64
C LEU A 294 -14.18 0.01 0.24
N GLY A 295 -13.34 -0.91 0.74
CA GLY A 295 -13.76 -2.08 1.51
C GLY A 295 -14.12 -3.28 0.65
N ASP A 296 -13.87 -3.20 -0.66
CA ASP A 296 -14.14 -4.27 -1.61
C ASP A 296 -13.00 -5.30 -1.58
N LEU A 297 -13.36 -6.58 -1.65
CA LEU A 297 -12.42 -7.67 -1.79
C LEU A 297 -12.02 -7.80 -3.27
N ILE A 298 -10.76 -7.52 -3.56
CA ILE A 298 -10.17 -7.58 -4.90
C ILE A 298 -9.34 -8.85 -5.03
N SER A 299 -9.68 -9.70 -6.00
CA SER A 299 -8.80 -10.79 -6.45
C SER A 299 -7.74 -10.20 -7.38
N VAL A 300 -6.49 -10.59 -7.18
CA VAL A 300 -5.37 -10.05 -7.95
C VAL A 300 -5.10 -10.94 -9.15
N GLY A 301 -4.90 -10.35 -10.34
CA GLY A 301 -4.66 -11.06 -11.60
C GLY A 301 -5.89 -11.31 -12.49
N ASP A 302 -7.05 -10.70 -12.22
CA ASP A 302 -8.18 -10.66 -13.14
C ASP A 302 -7.86 -9.69 -14.30
N VAL A 303 -7.18 -10.18 -15.34
CA VAL A 303 -7.21 -9.55 -16.65
C VAL A 303 -8.54 -9.95 -17.28
N GLU A 304 -9.44 -9.00 -17.52
CA GLU A 304 -10.63 -9.25 -18.34
C GLU A 304 -10.15 -9.82 -19.68
N GLU A 305 -10.42 -11.11 -19.93
CA GLU A 305 -10.38 -11.63 -21.29
C GLU A 305 -11.41 -10.80 -22.07
N THR A 306 -10.94 -9.77 -22.78
CA THR A 306 -11.70 -9.14 -23.85
C THR A 306 -12.03 -10.27 -24.83
N GLY A 307 -13.27 -10.75 -24.76
CA GLY A 307 -13.76 -11.82 -25.59
C GLY A 307 -13.65 -11.43 -27.06
N ASP A 308 -12.62 -11.93 -27.72
CA ASP A 308 -12.60 -12.01 -29.16
C ASP A 308 -13.47 -13.21 -29.56
N SER A 309 -14.79 -12.99 -29.59
CA SER A 309 -15.70 -13.87 -30.31
C SER A 309 -15.50 -13.63 -31.81
N GLY A 310 -14.36 -14.08 -32.33
CA GLY A 310 -14.09 -14.21 -33.75
C GLY A 310 -14.68 -15.52 -34.26
N ASP A 311 -15.96 -15.47 -34.60
CA ASP A 311 -16.72 -16.53 -35.25
C ASP A 311 -15.98 -17.04 -36.51
N GLU A 312 -15.69 -18.35 -36.52
CA GLU A 312 -15.14 -19.08 -37.65
C GLU A 312 -16.16 -19.16 -38.79
N GLY A 313 -16.28 -18.10 -39.58
CA GLY A 313 -16.96 -18.12 -40.86
C GLY A 313 -16.08 -18.68 -41.97
N ARG A 314 -15.92 -20.01 -42.07
CA ARG A 314 -15.34 -20.66 -43.26
C ARG A 314 -16.24 -21.76 -43.83
N ALA A 315 -16.84 -21.42 -44.98
CA ALA A 315 -17.22 -22.25 -46.12
C ALA A 315 -18.38 -23.26 -45.98
N MET A 316 -19.49 -22.94 -46.66
CA MET A 316 -19.80 -23.55 -47.97
C MET A 316 -20.20 -22.47 -48.97
#